data_AF-A0A146K4J4-F1
#
_entry.id   AF-A0A146K4J4-F1
#
_cell.length_a   1.000
_cell.length_b   1.000
_cell.length_c   1.000
_cell.angle_alpha   90.00
_cell.angle_beta   90.00
_cell.angle_gamma   90.00
#
_symmetry.space_group_name_H-M   'P 1'
#
loop_
_entity.id
_entity.type
_entity.pdbx_description
1 polymer ?
#
loop_
_entity_poly.entity_id
_entity_poly.type
_entity_poly.pdbx_seq_one_letter_code
_entity_poly.pdbx_strand_id
1 'polypeptide(L)'
;FDDQYNQGIQMVNDAEQYLERIKLQTGVERQTSLNKLRQRIQAIDQSFILIETELSVIIEEEDKIRCQQMFDEINGRVRNLQSQMTQLNRQAIKQNDDENQPVQLTDNQKLGMGMMLYDKAKLDLNDADRALDDIIVINNEVTNTLQKDLQTMNRINDDLTEIQSDTVLAKKQLRELAQRIVSNKCYKGIFVIVLLALAGLSIWDISNSSKK
;
A
#
# COMPACT_ATOMS: atom_id res chain seq x y z
N PHE A 1 -8.44 1.00 -5.90
CA PHE A 1 -8.82 0.76 -4.49
C PHE A 1 -10.24 0.24 -4.27
N ASP A 2 -11.32 1.06 -4.29
CA ASP A 2 -12.66 0.59 -3.83
C ASP A 2 -13.21 -0.63 -4.60
N ASP A 3 -13.00 -0.71 -5.92
CA ASP A 3 -13.42 -1.87 -6.72
C ASP A 3 -12.63 -3.14 -6.39
N GLN A 4 -11.31 -3.03 -6.20
CA GLN A 4 -10.46 -4.17 -5.83
C GLN A 4 -10.72 -4.62 -4.39
N TYR A 5 -11.01 -3.69 -3.49
CA TYR A 5 -11.44 -4.00 -2.13
C TYR A 5 -12.75 -4.78 -2.12
N ASN A 6 -13.75 -4.31 -2.88
CA ASN A 6 -15.05 -4.99 -3.00
C ASN A 6 -14.88 -6.40 -3.60
N GLN A 7 -13.98 -6.55 -4.58
CA GLN A 7 -13.63 -7.85 -5.13
C GLN A 7 -12.95 -8.75 -4.08
N GLY A 8 -12.00 -8.23 -3.29
CA GLY A 8 -11.35 -8.97 -2.21
C GLY A 8 -12.33 -9.44 -1.13
N ILE A 9 -13.25 -8.58 -0.71
CA ILE A 9 -14.35 -8.92 0.22
C ILE A 9 -15.22 -10.04 -0.37
N GLN A 10 -15.58 -9.96 -1.64
CA GLN A 10 -16.41 -10.96 -2.29
C GLN A 10 -15.69 -12.32 -2.36
N MET A 11 -14.40 -12.34 -2.68
CA MET A 11 -13.61 -13.57 -2.71
C MET A 11 -13.51 -14.21 -1.31
N VAL A 12 -13.37 -13.40 -0.25
CA VAL A 12 -13.38 -13.89 1.13
C VAL A 12 -14.75 -14.42 1.55
N ASN A 13 -15.83 -13.71 1.21
CA ASN A 13 -17.21 -14.18 1.46
C ASN A 13 -17.47 -15.52 0.77
N ASP A 14 -17.04 -15.67 -0.48
CA ASP A 14 -17.18 -16.91 -1.25
C ASP A 14 -16.37 -18.05 -0.63
N ALA A 15 -15.17 -17.76 -0.11
CA ALA A 15 -14.33 -18.73 0.59
C ALA A 15 -14.94 -19.17 1.93
N GLU A 16 -15.54 -18.26 2.70
CA GLU A 16 -16.27 -18.57 3.93
C GLU A 16 -17.49 -19.46 3.65
N GLN A 17 -18.31 -19.10 2.66
CA GLN A 17 -19.44 -19.95 2.24
C GLN A 17 -18.99 -21.32 1.72
N TYR A 18 -17.82 -21.39 1.08
CA TYR A 18 -17.25 -22.66 0.64
C TYR A 18 -16.75 -23.49 1.82
N LEU A 19 -16.13 -22.88 2.83
CA LEU A 19 -15.72 -23.53 4.06
C LEU A 19 -16.93 -24.12 4.83
N GLU A 20 -18.03 -23.39 4.94
CA GLU A 20 -19.26 -23.92 5.56
C GLU A 20 -19.80 -25.16 4.84
N ARG A 21 -19.73 -25.18 3.50
CA ARG A 21 -20.09 -26.37 2.71
C ARG A 21 -19.13 -27.53 2.96
N ILE A 22 -17.83 -27.27 3.14
CA ILE A 22 -16.82 -28.29 3.45
C ILE A 22 -17.05 -28.93 4.81
N LYS A 23 -17.52 -28.17 5.81
CA LYS A 23 -17.84 -28.70 7.15
C LYS A 23 -18.88 -29.82 7.11
N LEU A 24 -19.75 -29.84 6.09
CA LEU A 24 -20.79 -30.85 5.89
C LEU A 24 -20.31 -32.07 5.10
N GLN A 25 -19.11 -32.04 4.52
CA GLN A 25 -18.56 -33.12 3.70
C GLN A 25 -17.67 -34.05 4.54
N THR A 26 -17.55 -35.31 4.14
CA THR A 26 -16.68 -36.32 4.78
C THR A 26 -15.77 -37.01 3.76
N GLY A 27 -14.73 -37.69 4.25
CA GLY A 27 -13.83 -38.52 3.43
C GLY A 27 -13.10 -37.77 2.30
N VAL A 28 -13.02 -38.40 1.12
CA VAL A 28 -12.25 -37.93 -0.04
C VAL A 28 -12.80 -36.62 -0.64
N GLU A 29 -14.12 -36.43 -0.58
CA GLU A 29 -14.77 -35.19 -1.04
C GLU A 29 -14.35 -34.00 -0.18
N ARG A 30 -14.31 -34.18 1.15
CA ARG A 30 -13.81 -33.17 2.09
C ARG A 30 -12.36 -32.80 1.79
N GLN A 31 -11.50 -33.79 1.54
CA GLN A 31 -10.08 -33.56 1.23
C GLN A 31 -9.90 -32.79 -0.09
N THR A 32 -10.69 -33.12 -1.10
CA THR A 32 -10.67 -32.46 -2.42
C THR A 32 -11.14 -31.02 -2.30
N SER A 33 -12.23 -30.78 -1.57
CA SER A 33 -12.76 -29.43 -1.35
C SER A 33 -11.85 -28.59 -0.45
N LEU A 34 -11.18 -29.18 0.54
CA LEU A 34 -10.14 -28.51 1.32
C LEU A 34 -8.98 -28.06 0.42
N ASN A 35 -8.51 -28.89 -0.52
CA ASN A 35 -7.46 -28.47 -1.45
C ASN A 35 -7.91 -27.32 -2.37
N LYS A 36 -9.17 -27.33 -2.83
CA LYS A 36 -9.75 -26.21 -3.59
C LYS A 36 -9.87 -24.94 -2.75
N LEU A 37 -10.23 -25.06 -1.48
CA LEU A 37 -10.24 -23.93 -0.55
C LEU A 37 -8.83 -23.36 -0.33
N ARG A 38 -7.79 -24.22 -0.30
CA ARG A 38 -6.39 -23.77 -0.21
C ARG A 38 -6.02 -22.88 -1.40
N GLN A 39 -6.34 -23.34 -2.61
CA GLN A 39 -6.08 -22.58 -3.84
C GLN A 39 -6.82 -21.24 -3.85
N ARG A 40 -8.08 -21.22 -3.36
CA ARG A 40 -8.84 -19.96 -3.21
C ARG A 40 -8.21 -19.01 -2.20
N ILE A 41 -7.78 -19.50 -1.04
CA ILE A 41 -7.08 -18.67 -0.04
C ILE A 41 -5.78 -18.11 -0.63
N GLN A 42 -5.03 -18.92 -1.39
CA GLN A 42 -3.80 -18.46 -2.04
C GLN A 42 -4.06 -17.39 -3.11
N ALA A 43 -5.13 -17.52 -3.89
CA ALA A 43 -5.55 -16.49 -4.85
C ALA A 43 -5.98 -15.19 -4.14
N ILE A 44 -6.64 -15.32 -2.98
CA ILE A 44 -6.99 -14.17 -2.13
C ILE A 44 -5.70 -13.49 -1.63
N ASP A 45 -4.73 -14.24 -1.10
CA ASP A 45 -3.44 -13.69 -0.66
C ASP A 45 -2.71 -12.94 -1.80
N GLN A 46 -2.74 -13.47 -3.02
CA GLN A 46 -2.17 -12.80 -4.19
C GLN A 46 -2.87 -11.48 -4.54
N SER A 47 -4.21 -11.45 -4.46
CA SER A 47 -4.96 -10.20 -4.66
C SER A 47 -4.64 -9.16 -3.59
N PHE A 48 -4.28 -9.58 -2.37
CA PHE A 48 -3.91 -8.68 -1.28
C PHE A 48 -2.56 -8.01 -1.50
N ILE A 49 -1.60 -8.69 -2.12
CA ILE A 49 -0.30 -8.09 -2.47
C ILE A 49 -0.50 -6.89 -3.42
N LEU A 50 -1.45 -7.00 -4.36
CA LEU A 50 -1.79 -5.91 -5.26
C LEU A 50 -2.43 -4.73 -4.51
N ILE A 51 -3.37 -5.01 -3.59
CA ILE A 51 -4.02 -3.99 -2.76
C ILE A 51 -3.00 -3.28 -1.85
N GLU A 52 -2.06 -4.01 -1.24
CA GLU A 52 -1.01 -3.46 -0.38
C GLU A 52 -0.06 -2.54 -1.18
N THR A 53 0.25 -2.94 -2.42
CA THR A 53 1.03 -2.11 -3.34
C THR A 53 0.30 -0.83 -3.68
N GLU A 54 -1.01 -0.87 -3.99
CA GLU A 54 -1.82 0.34 -4.20
C GLU A 54 -1.87 1.24 -2.97
N LEU A 55 -1.99 0.65 -1.77
CA LEU A 55 -2.03 1.37 -0.49
C LEU A 55 -0.76 2.17 -0.22
N SER A 56 0.40 1.67 -0.67
CA SER A 56 1.69 2.35 -0.53
C SER A 56 1.82 3.62 -1.39
N VAL A 57 0.98 3.76 -2.43
CA VAL A 57 0.98 4.87 -3.39
C VAL A 57 0.00 5.98 -2.99
N ILE A 58 -0.90 5.73 -2.02
CA ILE A 58 -1.86 6.73 -1.55
C ILE A 58 -1.15 7.83 -0.76
N ILE A 59 -1.22 9.05 -1.28
CA ILE A 59 -0.55 10.25 -0.74
C ILE A 59 -1.37 10.90 0.39
N GLU A 60 -2.69 10.79 0.35
CA GLU A 60 -3.59 11.41 1.34
C GLU A 60 -3.70 10.55 2.61
N GLU A 61 -3.44 11.17 3.76
CA GLU A 61 -3.30 10.47 5.05
C GLU A 61 -4.63 9.91 5.57
N GLU A 62 -5.76 10.60 5.36
CA GLU A 62 -7.10 10.11 5.74
C GLU A 62 -7.52 8.88 4.94
N ASP A 63 -7.33 8.92 3.61
CA ASP A 63 -7.63 7.78 2.75
C ASP A 63 -6.71 6.60 3.03
N LYS A 64 -5.43 6.85 3.35
CA LYS A 64 -4.50 5.81 3.76
C LYS A 64 -4.95 5.10 5.03
N ILE A 65 -5.38 5.83 6.06
CA ILE A 65 -5.89 5.24 7.31
C ILE A 65 -7.14 4.40 7.06
N ARG A 66 -8.10 4.92 6.28
CA ARG A 66 -9.31 4.19 5.89
C ARG A 66 -8.97 2.90 5.15
N CYS A 67 -8.12 2.98 4.14
CA CYS A 67 -7.69 1.84 3.34
C CYS A 67 -6.96 0.80 4.20
N GLN A 68 -6.16 1.23 5.16
CA GLN A 68 -5.40 0.35 6.04
C GLN A 68 -6.30 -0.38 7.05
N GLN A 69 -7.32 0.28 7.61
CA GLN A 69 -8.32 -0.38 8.44
C GLN A 69 -9.09 -1.45 7.67
N MET A 70 -9.48 -1.13 6.44
CA MET A 70 -10.15 -2.04 5.51
C MET A 70 -9.27 -3.26 5.17
N PHE A 71 -7.96 -3.05 4.97
CA PHE A 71 -6.99 -4.11 4.72
C PHE A 71 -6.80 -5.02 5.95
N ASP A 72 -6.68 -4.45 7.14
CA ASP A 72 -6.52 -5.20 8.39
C ASP A 72 -7.74 -6.08 8.70
N GLU A 73 -8.96 -5.58 8.44
CA GLU A 73 -10.20 -6.35 8.58
C GLU A 73 -10.15 -7.62 7.73
N ILE A 74 -9.80 -7.48 6.45
CA ILE A 74 -9.83 -8.64 5.55
C ILE A 74 -8.69 -9.62 5.88
N ASN A 75 -7.50 -9.12 6.22
CA ASN A 75 -6.40 -9.97 6.70
C ASN A 75 -6.80 -10.78 7.95
N GLY A 76 -7.56 -10.18 8.86
CA GLY A 76 -8.12 -10.87 10.01
C GLY A 76 -9.02 -12.04 9.60
N ARG A 77 -9.89 -11.83 8.60
CA ARG A 77 -10.80 -12.87 8.07
C ARG A 77 -10.06 -13.99 7.36
N VAL A 78 -9.06 -13.67 6.54
CA VAL A 78 -8.24 -14.68 5.84
C VAL A 78 -7.45 -15.55 6.82
N ARG A 79 -6.86 -14.96 7.87
CA ARG A 79 -6.20 -15.73 8.94
C ARG A 79 -7.17 -16.66 9.67
N ASN A 80 -8.39 -16.20 9.92
CA ASN A 80 -9.43 -17.02 10.53
C ASN A 80 -9.81 -18.21 9.60
N LEU A 81 -9.99 -17.95 8.30
CA LEU A 81 -10.22 -18.99 7.29
C LEU A 81 -9.10 -20.04 7.26
N GLN A 82 -7.83 -19.61 7.25
CA GLN A 82 -6.66 -20.50 7.29
C GLN A 82 -6.63 -21.34 8.58
N SER A 83 -6.97 -20.74 9.72
CA SER A 83 -7.06 -21.44 11.00
C SER A 83 -8.15 -22.51 10.99
N GLN A 84 -9.36 -22.16 10.54
CA GLN A 84 -10.48 -23.11 10.43
C GLN A 84 -10.18 -24.24 9.43
N MET A 85 -9.58 -23.91 8.30
CA MET A 85 -9.14 -24.88 7.31
C MET A 85 -8.11 -25.86 7.90
N THR A 86 -7.13 -25.36 8.66
CA THR A 86 -6.12 -26.19 9.33
C THR A 86 -6.74 -27.13 10.35
N GLN A 87 -7.74 -26.66 11.11
CA GLN A 87 -8.50 -27.49 12.06
C GLN A 87 -9.31 -28.58 11.33
N LEU A 88 -10.01 -28.23 10.26
CA LEU A 88 -10.79 -29.20 9.46
C LEU A 88 -9.88 -30.24 8.79
N ASN A 89 -8.71 -29.84 8.30
CA ASN A 89 -7.74 -30.75 7.72
C ASN A 89 -7.18 -31.73 8.77
N ARG A 90 -6.89 -31.25 9.99
CA ARG A 90 -6.50 -32.13 11.12
C ARG A 90 -7.60 -33.11 11.50
N GLN A 91 -8.87 -32.70 11.46
CA GLN A 91 -10.01 -33.59 11.72
C GLN A 91 -10.21 -34.62 10.61
N ALA A 92 -10.05 -34.24 9.34
CA ALA A 92 -10.12 -35.16 8.21
C ALA A 92 -9.00 -36.21 8.23
N ILE A 93 -7.80 -35.83 8.69
CA ILE A 93 -6.69 -36.77 8.89
C ILE A 93 -7.00 -37.74 10.03
N LYS A 94 -7.52 -37.26 11.17
CA LYS A 94 -7.91 -38.11 12.30
C LYS A 94 -9.07 -39.07 11.98
N GLN A 95 -10.06 -38.63 11.20
CA GLN A 95 -11.16 -39.50 10.74
C GLN A 95 -10.68 -40.62 9.81
N ASN A 96 -9.67 -40.36 8.97
CA ASN A 96 -9.05 -41.41 8.16
C ASN A 96 -8.21 -42.40 9.00
N ASP A 97 -7.67 -41.98 10.15
CA ASP A 97 -6.92 -42.88 11.04
C ASP A 97 -7.84 -43.77 11.90
N ASP A 98 -9.02 -43.31 12.31
CA ASP A 98 -9.98 -44.14 13.07
C ASP A 98 -10.76 -45.15 12.19
N GLU A 99 -10.82 -44.94 10.86
CA GLU A 99 -11.42 -45.88 9.89
C GLU A 99 -10.39 -46.75 9.14
N ASN A 100 -9.11 -46.69 9.49
CA ASN A 100 -8.06 -47.54 8.90
C ASN A 100 -8.10 -48.98 9.45
N GLN A 101 -9.17 -49.72 9.15
CA GLN A 101 -8.95 -51.07 8.65
C GLN A 101 -8.32 -50.94 7.26
N PRO A 102 -7.25 -51.67 6.94
CA PRO A 102 -6.52 -51.46 5.69
C PRO A 102 -7.43 -51.90 4.53
N VAL A 103 -8.09 -50.94 3.89
CA VAL A 103 -8.67 -51.16 2.56
C VAL A 103 -7.46 -51.36 1.64
N GLN A 104 -7.16 -52.62 1.34
CA GLN A 104 -6.17 -52.99 0.33
C GLN A 104 -6.68 -52.49 -1.03
N LEU A 105 -6.35 -51.24 -1.37
CA LEU A 105 -6.46 -50.72 -2.72
C LEU A 105 -5.63 -51.62 -3.63
N THR A 106 -6.29 -52.21 -4.63
CA THR A 106 -5.62 -53.01 -5.66
C THR A 106 -4.59 -52.14 -6.39
N ASP A 107 -3.49 -52.74 -6.88
CA ASP A 107 -2.36 -51.99 -7.47
C ASP A 107 -2.80 -51.05 -8.60
N ASN A 108 -3.84 -51.42 -9.35
CA ASN A 108 -4.44 -50.58 -10.39
C ASN A 108 -5.11 -49.30 -9.85
N GLN A 109 -5.72 -49.35 -8.66
CA GLN A 109 -6.33 -48.18 -8.02
C GLN A 109 -5.28 -47.21 -7.49
N LYS A 110 -4.17 -47.74 -6.95
CA LYS A 110 -3.01 -46.91 -6.56
C LYS A 110 -2.36 -46.24 -7.77
N LEU A 111 -2.24 -46.96 -8.89
CA LEU A 111 -1.70 -46.41 -10.13
C LEU A 111 -2.60 -45.31 -10.71
N GLY A 112 -3.92 -45.52 -10.70
CA GLY A 112 -4.90 -44.51 -11.14
C GLY A 112 -4.90 -43.25 -10.27
N MET A 113 -4.79 -43.39 -8.94
CA MET A 113 -4.62 -42.26 -8.03
C MET A 113 -3.28 -41.54 -8.26
N GLY A 114 -2.20 -42.28 -8.50
CA GLY A 114 -0.89 -41.72 -8.83
C GLY A 114 -0.91 -40.89 -10.12
N MET A 115 -1.58 -41.38 -11.17
CA MET A 115 -1.75 -40.63 -12.42
C MET A 115 -2.60 -39.37 -12.24
N MET A 116 -3.71 -39.43 -11.49
CA MET A 116 -4.49 -38.22 -11.19
C MET A 116 -3.70 -37.18 -10.39
N LEU A 117 -2.90 -37.61 -9.41
CA LEU A 117 -2.04 -36.71 -8.65
C LEU A 117 -0.95 -36.08 -9.53
N TYR A 118 -0.39 -36.85 -10.47
CA TYR A 118 0.58 -36.35 -11.44
C TYR A 118 -0.02 -35.33 -12.41
N ASP A 119 -1.19 -35.62 -13.00
CA ASP A 119 -1.87 -34.68 -13.90
C ASP A 119 -2.29 -33.40 -13.18
N LYS A 120 -2.69 -33.52 -11.91
CA LYS A 120 -2.96 -32.35 -11.08
C LYS A 120 -1.69 -31.53 -10.82
N ALA A 121 -0.59 -32.18 -10.44
CA ALA A 121 0.68 -31.49 -10.24
C ALA A 121 1.19 -30.79 -11.51
N LYS A 122 0.93 -31.39 -12.69
CA LYS A 122 1.27 -30.80 -13.99
C LYS A 122 0.41 -29.58 -14.33
N LEU A 123 -0.89 -29.62 -14.01
CA LEU A 123 -1.77 -28.45 -14.13
C LEU A 123 -1.32 -27.32 -13.20
N ASP A 124 -1.05 -27.64 -11.93
CA ASP A 124 -0.56 -26.67 -10.95
C ASP A 124 0.79 -26.03 -11.38
N LEU A 125 1.67 -26.79 -12.04
CA LEU A 125 2.93 -26.30 -12.62
C LEU A 125 2.71 -25.34 -13.80
N ASN A 126 1.81 -25.67 -14.73
CA ASN A 126 1.48 -24.79 -15.84
C ASN A 126 0.85 -23.47 -15.36
N ASP A 127 0.04 -23.51 -14.31
CA ASP A 127 -0.52 -22.31 -13.70
C ASP A 127 0.57 -21.49 -12.98
N ALA A 128 1.55 -22.13 -12.36
CA ALA A 128 2.72 -21.46 -11.79
C ALA A 128 3.60 -20.78 -12.85
N ASP A 129 3.83 -21.43 -13.99
CA ASP A 129 4.57 -20.84 -15.12
C ASP A 129 3.86 -19.60 -15.67
N ARG A 130 2.53 -19.66 -15.81
CA ARG A 130 1.74 -18.48 -16.23
C ARG A 130 1.83 -17.33 -15.22
N ALA A 131 1.74 -17.64 -13.92
CA ALA A 131 1.90 -16.63 -12.89
C ALA A 131 3.30 -15.99 -12.91
N LEU A 132 4.35 -16.77 -13.23
CA LEU A 132 5.70 -16.23 -13.39
C LEU A 132 5.83 -15.32 -14.61
N ASP A 133 5.20 -15.67 -15.74
CA ASP A 133 5.14 -14.80 -16.91
C ASP A 133 4.42 -13.48 -16.59
N ASP A 134 3.29 -13.52 -15.89
CA ASP A 134 2.57 -12.32 -15.45
C ASP A 134 3.43 -11.45 -14.52
N ILE A 135 4.18 -12.07 -13.59
CA ILE A 135 5.12 -11.36 -12.71
C ILE A 135 6.23 -10.68 -13.52
N ILE A 136 6.76 -11.33 -14.56
CA ILE A 136 7.80 -10.75 -15.43
C ILE A 136 7.23 -9.53 -16.18
N VAL A 137 6.00 -9.61 -16.67
CA VAL A 137 5.32 -8.49 -17.35
C VAL A 137 5.14 -7.32 -16.38
N ILE A 138 4.63 -7.57 -15.17
CA ILE A 138 4.46 -6.55 -14.14
C ILE A 138 5.81 -5.94 -13.75
N ASN A 139 6.86 -6.74 -13.59
CA ASN A 139 8.19 -6.26 -13.24
C ASN A 139 8.76 -5.31 -14.32
N ASN A 140 8.54 -5.63 -15.60
CA ASN A 140 8.91 -4.74 -16.70
C ASN A 140 8.12 -3.43 -16.67
N GLU A 141 6.82 -3.47 -16.36
CA GLU A 141 5.98 -2.27 -16.25
C GLU A 141 6.38 -1.38 -15.07
N VAL A 142 6.69 -1.98 -13.91
CA VAL A 142 7.24 -1.28 -12.74
C VAL A 142 8.58 -0.65 -13.07
N THR A 143 9.48 -1.37 -13.75
CA THR A 143 10.79 -0.85 -14.14
C THR A 143 10.66 0.34 -15.10
N ASN A 144 9.74 0.27 -16.07
CA ASN A 144 9.46 1.38 -16.98
C ASN A 144 8.89 2.60 -16.24
N THR A 145 8.02 2.36 -15.26
CA THR A 145 7.45 3.42 -14.42
C THR A 145 8.53 4.09 -13.56
N LEU A 146 9.37 3.30 -12.88
CA LEU A 146 10.50 3.80 -12.11
C LEU A 146 11.48 4.62 -12.96
N GLN A 147 11.72 4.20 -14.20
CA GLN A 147 12.58 4.96 -15.12
C GLN A 147 11.96 6.30 -15.50
N LYS A 148 10.64 6.36 -15.70
CA LYS A 148 9.91 7.60 -15.96
C LYS A 148 9.88 8.53 -14.74
N ASP A 149 9.75 7.97 -13.55
CA ASP A 149 9.81 8.72 -12.29
C ASP A 149 11.21 9.30 -12.05
N LEU A 150 12.27 8.53 -12.34
CA LEU A 150 13.65 9.03 -12.30
C LEU A 150 13.87 10.19 -13.27
N GLN A 151 13.35 10.10 -14.50
CA GLN A 151 13.42 11.21 -15.45
C GLN A 151 12.67 12.45 -14.96
N THR A 152 11.53 12.25 -14.32
CA THR A 152 10.72 13.33 -13.75
C THR A 152 11.43 13.98 -12.56
N MET A 153 12.02 13.18 -11.68
CA MET A 153 12.84 13.68 -10.57
C MET A 153 14.05 14.47 -11.04
N ASN A 154 14.74 14.01 -12.08
CA ASN A 154 15.86 14.76 -12.65
C ASN A 154 15.41 16.13 -13.18
N ARG A 155 14.26 16.20 -13.87
CA ARG A 155 13.69 17.49 -14.30
C ARG A 155 13.32 18.40 -13.14
N ILE A 156 12.67 17.86 -12.09
CA ILE A 156 12.35 18.63 -10.88
C ILE A 156 13.63 19.16 -10.23
N ASN A 157 14.70 18.36 -10.22
CA ASN A 157 15.99 18.80 -9.68
C ASN A 157 16.64 19.90 -10.52
N ASP A 158 16.54 19.83 -11.84
CA ASP A 158 16.98 20.90 -12.74
C ASP A 158 16.18 22.19 -12.51
N ASP A 159 14.84 22.09 -12.42
CA ASP A 159 13.94 23.22 -12.12
C ASP A 159 14.24 23.84 -10.75
N LEU A 160 14.51 23.02 -9.73
CA LEU A 160 14.91 23.51 -8.40
C LEU A 160 16.25 24.24 -8.44
N THR A 161 17.18 23.77 -9.26
CA THR A 161 18.49 24.42 -9.44
C THR A 161 18.33 25.78 -10.13
N GLU A 162 17.44 25.87 -11.12
CA GLU A 162 17.08 27.13 -11.78
C GLU A 162 16.40 28.11 -10.81
N ILE A 163 15.41 27.66 -10.03
CA ILE A 163 14.74 28.47 -9.00
C ILE A 163 15.75 28.97 -7.96
N GLN A 164 16.70 28.13 -7.55
CA GLN A 164 17.73 28.53 -6.60
C GLN A 164 18.63 29.62 -7.19
N SER A 165 19.03 29.48 -8.46
CA SER A 165 19.78 30.50 -9.20
C SER A 165 19.01 31.83 -9.26
N ASP A 166 17.73 31.79 -9.64
CA ASP A 166 16.87 32.97 -9.70
C ASP A 166 16.68 33.63 -8.33
N THR A 167 16.56 32.83 -7.28
CA THR A 167 16.47 33.32 -5.90
C THR A 167 17.75 34.05 -5.49
N VAL A 168 18.92 33.56 -5.89
CA VAL A 168 20.21 34.22 -5.63
C VAL A 168 20.30 35.55 -6.40
N LEU A 169 19.86 35.58 -7.65
CA LEU A 169 19.80 36.81 -8.46
C LEU A 169 18.82 37.83 -7.87
N ALA A 170 17.63 37.39 -7.46
CA ALA A 170 16.63 38.23 -6.81
C ALA A 170 17.16 38.81 -5.48
N LYS A 171 17.85 38.00 -4.66
CA LYS A 171 18.51 38.48 -3.43
C LYS A 171 19.57 39.54 -3.74
N LYS A 172 20.35 39.37 -4.81
CA LYS A 172 21.35 40.36 -5.23
C LYS A 172 20.69 41.67 -5.66
N GLN A 173 19.63 41.60 -6.47
CA GLN A 173 18.87 42.78 -6.89
C GLN A 173 18.22 43.51 -5.71
N LEU A 174 17.62 42.77 -4.76
CA LEU A 174 17.08 43.34 -3.53
C LEU A 174 18.16 44.02 -2.69
N ARG A 175 19.36 43.43 -2.59
CA ARG A 175 20.49 44.05 -1.89
C ARG A 175 20.95 45.33 -2.57
N GLU A 176 21.04 45.35 -3.89
CA GLU A 176 21.37 46.54 -4.67
C GLU A 176 20.31 47.64 -4.54
N LEU A 177 19.02 47.28 -4.57
CA LEU A 177 17.90 48.18 -4.33
C LEU A 177 17.93 48.74 -2.90
N ALA A 178 18.13 47.88 -1.90
CA ALA A 178 18.27 48.31 -0.50
C ALA A 178 19.45 49.28 -0.34
N GLN A 179 20.58 49.00 -0.98
CA GLN A 179 21.74 49.89 -0.96
C GLN A 179 21.45 51.23 -1.65
N ARG A 180 20.71 51.24 -2.77
CA ARG A 180 20.27 52.47 -3.44
C ARG A 180 19.30 53.28 -2.59
N ILE A 181 18.35 52.62 -1.91
CA ILE A 181 17.40 53.27 -0.99
C ILE A 181 18.14 53.90 0.20
N VAL A 182 19.07 53.17 0.82
CA VAL A 182 19.88 53.67 1.95
C VAL A 182 20.85 54.78 1.53
N SER A 183 21.37 54.74 0.31
CA SER A 183 22.25 55.80 -0.22
C SER A 183 21.50 57.08 -0.59
N ASN A 184 20.19 56.97 -0.86
CA ASN A 184 19.38 58.12 -1.23
C ASN A 184 19.13 59.05 -0.02
N LYS A 185 19.69 60.27 -0.10
CA LYS A 185 19.58 61.31 0.93
C LYS A 185 18.13 61.67 1.25
N CYS A 186 17.21 61.52 0.29
CA CYS A 186 15.79 61.82 0.48
C CYS A 186 15.12 60.84 1.46
N TYR A 187 15.37 59.54 1.32
CA TYR A 187 14.83 58.53 2.23
C TYR A 187 15.41 58.64 3.64
N LYS A 188 16.70 58.98 3.76
CA LYS A 188 17.31 59.30 5.06
C LYS A 188 16.63 60.49 5.74
N GLY A 189 16.28 61.53 4.98
CA GLY A 189 15.53 62.68 5.50
C GLY A 189 14.16 62.29 6.04
N ILE A 190 13.38 61.51 5.26
CA ILE A 190 12.06 61.01 5.69
C ILE A 190 12.18 60.12 6.93
N PHE A 191 13.17 59.23 6.97
CA PHE A 191 13.39 58.34 8.11
C PHE A 191 13.75 59.10 9.39
N VAL A 192 14.59 60.14 9.30
CA VAL A 192 14.92 61.03 10.42
C VAL A 192 13.68 61.79 10.92
N ILE A 193 12.84 62.29 10.01
CA ILE A 193 11.59 62.98 10.37
C ILE A 193 10.64 62.04 11.13
N VAL A 194 10.49 60.79 10.67
CA VAL A 194 9.64 59.79 11.34
C VAL A 194 10.19 59.45 12.73
N LEU A 195 11.51 59.28 12.87
CA LEU A 195 12.14 59.04 14.17
C LEU A 195 11.96 60.23 15.13
N LEU A 196 12.07 61.47 14.65
CA LEU A 196 11.81 62.66 15.45
C LEU A 196 10.34 62.76 15.88
N ALA A 197 9.40 62.40 15.01
CA ALA A 197 7.98 62.38 15.34
C ALA A 197 7.67 61.33 16.42
N LEU A 198 8.25 60.13 16.31
CA LEU A 198 8.12 59.08 17.32
C LEU A 198 8.78 59.46 18.65
N ALA A 199 9.97 60.08 18.61
CA ALA A 199 10.62 60.59 19.80
C ALA A 199 9.77 61.68 20.48
N GLY A 200 9.22 62.61 19.70
CA GLY A 200 8.31 63.65 20.20
C GLY A 200 7.05 63.06 20.84
N LEU A 201 6.44 62.03 20.23
CA LEU A 201 5.31 61.30 20.81
C LEU A 201 5.70 60.58 22.10
N SER A 202 6.86 59.93 22.15
CA SER A 202 7.32 59.23 23.37
C SER A 202 7.59 60.20 24.53
N ILE A 203 8.16 61.38 24.26
CA ILE A 203 8.37 62.42 25.26
C ILE A 203 7.04 63.01 25.72
N TRP A 204 6.09 63.21 24.79
CA TRP A 204 4.75 63.66 25.12
C TRP A 204 4.02 62.65 26.00
N ASP A 205 4.10 61.36 25.69
CA ASP A 205 3.45 60.29 26.46
C ASP A 205 4.08 60.14 27.86
N ILE A 206 5.41 60.19 27.97
CA ILE A 206 6.13 60.20 29.25
C ILE A 206 5.78 61.47 30.07
N SER A 207 5.76 62.64 29.43
CA SER A 207 5.41 63.90 30.09
C SER A 207 3.96 63.96 30.56
N ASN A 208 3.05 63.30 29.84
CA ASN A 208 1.63 63.28 30.17
C ASN A 208 1.31 62.19 31.20
N SER A 209 2.04 61.07 31.18
CA SER A 209 1.94 60.02 32.19
C SER A 209 2.51 60.44 33.55
N SER A 210 3.47 61.38 33.60
CA SER A 210 4.03 61.92 34.84
C SER A 210 3.13 62.96 35.53
N LYS A 211 2.01 63.39 34.91
CA LYS A 211 1.06 64.38 35.45
C LYS A 211 -0.22 63.76 36.03
N LYS A 212 -0.35 62.44 36.02
CA LYS A 212 -1.36 61.68 36.78
C LYS A 212 -0.78 61.21 38.10
#